data_AF-A0A5H7X6T4-F1
#
_entry.id   AF-A0A5H7X6T4-F1
#
_cell.length_a   1.000
_cell.length_b   1.000
_cell.length_c   1.000
_cell.angle_alpha   90.00
_cell.angle_beta   90.00
_cell.angle_gamma   90.00
#
_symmetry.space_group_name_H-M   'P 1'
#
loop_
_entity.id
_entity.type
_entity.pdbx_description
1 polymer ?
#
loop_
_entity_poly.entity_id
_entity_poly.type
_entity_poly.pdbx_seq_one_letter_code
_entity_poly.pdbx_strand_id
1 'polypeptide(L)'
;MELKNVTRYTPDDPDYDNNFLYFRSEDGQDFYESLSKFTKKYKLCIDSENIIRSVSEDVSRLYPAGFSVVEVNKLPAGFNIY
;
A
#
# COMPACT_ATOMS: atom_id res chain seq x y z
N MET A 1 -9.12 -5.94 1.63
CA MET A 1 -7.75 -6.16 1.14
C MET A 1 -6.74 -5.76 2.20
N GLU A 2 -5.63 -6.46 2.25
CA GLU A 2 -4.45 -6.12 3.05
C GLU A 2 -3.21 -6.59 2.27
N LEU A 3 -2.16 -5.76 2.27
CA LEU A 3 -0.83 -6.09 1.78
C LEU A 3 0.15 -5.87 2.92
N LYS A 4 0.68 -6.96 3.49
CA LYS A 4 1.56 -6.87 4.67
C LYS A 4 3.02 -6.67 4.28
N ASN A 5 3.72 -5.87 5.08
CA ASN A 5 5.18 -5.70 5.02
C ASN A 5 5.70 -5.52 3.59
N VAL A 6 5.11 -4.56 2.87
CA VAL A 6 5.39 -4.35 1.45
C VAL A 6 6.83 -3.87 1.27
N THR A 7 7.60 -4.54 0.42
CA THR A 7 8.97 -4.19 0.07
C THR A 7 9.11 -3.91 -1.41
N ARG A 8 10.18 -3.21 -1.79
CA ARG A 8 10.59 -3.16 -3.19
C ARG A 8 11.07 -4.54 -3.64
N TYR A 9 10.86 -4.87 -4.90
CA TYR A 9 11.45 -6.04 -5.53
C TYR A 9 11.78 -5.77 -7.00
N THR A 10 12.52 -6.69 -7.62
CA THR A 10 12.76 -6.71 -9.06
C THR A 10 12.06 -7.95 -9.62
N PRO A 11 11.07 -7.80 -10.52
CA PRO A 11 10.45 -8.95 -11.17
C PRO A 11 11.42 -9.62 -12.16
N ASP A 12 11.22 -10.90 -12.43
CA ASP A 12 12.03 -11.64 -13.40
C ASP A 12 11.77 -11.17 -14.85
N ASP A 13 10.54 -10.73 -15.13
CA ASP A 13 10.10 -10.18 -16.41
C ASP A 13 9.37 -8.84 -16.17
N PRO A 14 10.08 -7.69 -16.20
CA PRO A 14 9.48 -6.38 -15.91
C PRO A 14 8.66 -5.84 -17.08
N ASP A 15 7.42 -5.43 -16.81
CA ASP A 15 6.53 -4.77 -17.79
C ASP A 15 7.01 -3.36 -18.22
N TYR A 16 7.75 -2.69 -17.33
CA TYR A 16 8.23 -1.32 -17.47
C TYR A 16 9.75 -1.22 -17.43
N ASP A 17 10.29 -0.04 -17.77
CA ASP A 17 11.72 0.21 -17.74
C ASP A 17 12.35 0.16 -16.32
N ASN A 18 13.68 0.17 -16.28
CA ASN A 18 14.46 -0.02 -15.05
C ASN A 18 14.27 1.07 -13.97
N ASN A 19 13.60 2.18 -14.27
CA ASN A 19 13.30 3.22 -13.28
C ASN A 19 11.96 2.99 -12.57
N PHE A 20 11.16 2.01 -13.01
CA PHE A 20 9.91 1.68 -12.36
C PHE A 20 10.17 0.95 -11.03
N LEU A 21 9.50 1.36 -9.97
CA LEU A 21 9.60 0.72 -8.66
C LEU A 21 8.47 -0.29 -8.53
N TYR A 22 8.81 -1.57 -8.41
CA TYR A 22 7.83 -2.62 -8.12
C TYR A 22 7.74 -2.87 -6.62
N PHE A 23 6.55 -3.18 -6.13
CA PHE A 23 6.28 -3.38 -4.72
C PHE A 23 5.51 -4.66 -4.48
N ARG A 24 5.97 -5.48 -3.54
CA ARG A 24 5.37 -6.78 -3.23
C ARG A 24 5.23 -6.94 -1.73
N SER A 25 4.10 -7.48 -1.32
CA SER A 25 3.83 -7.88 0.06
C SER A 25 4.60 -9.13 0.46
N GLU A 26 4.68 -9.41 1.76
CA GLU A 26 5.40 -10.58 2.30
C GLU A 26 4.86 -11.93 1.78
N ASP A 27 3.57 -12.00 1.43
CA ASP A 27 2.92 -13.18 0.87
C ASP A 27 2.97 -13.23 -0.66
N GLY A 28 3.69 -12.30 -1.29
CA GLY A 28 3.99 -12.33 -2.71
C GLY A 28 3.02 -11.56 -3.60
N GLN A 29 2.00 -10.89 -3.07
CA GLN A 29 1.07 -10.11 -3.89
C GLN A 29 1.70 -8.78 -4.34
N ASP A 30 1.69 -8.51 -5.65
CA ASP A 30 2.12 -7.24 -6.21
C ASP A 30 1.11 -6.12 -5.91
N PHE A 31 1.62 -4.93 -5.62
CA PHE A 31 0.84 -3.75 -5.26
C PHE A 31 0.01 -3.21 -6.44
N TYR A 32 0.61 -3.09 -7.61
CA TYR A 32 -0.02 -2.53 -8.81
C TYR A 32 -1.07 -3.47 -9.38
N GLU A 33 -0.83 -4.77 -9.39
CA GLU A 33 -1.82 -5.78 -9.77
C GLU A 33 -3.00 -5.84 -8.77
N SER A 34 -2.76 -5.41 -7.53
CA SER A 34 -3.77 -5.44 -6.47
C SER A 34 -4.62 -4.17 -6.36
N LEU A 35 -4.35 -3.11 -7.14
CA LEU A 35 -5.07 -1.83 -7.03
C LEU A 35 -6.59 -1.98 -7.11
N SER A 36 -7.07 -2.83 -8.03
CA SER A 36 -8.50 -3.09 -8.24
C SER A 36 -9.15 -3.90 -7.12
N LYS A 37 -8.35 -4.59 -6.30
CA LYS A 37 -8.83 -5.40 -5.15
C LYS A 37 -9.15 -4.52 -3.93
N PHE A 38 -8.73 -3.26 -3.93
CA PHE A 38 -9.07 -2.30 -2.89
C PHE A 38 -10.46 -1.71 -3.15
N THR A 39 -11.42 -2.02 -2.28
CA THR A 39 -12.84 -1.70 -2.44
C THR A 39 -13.39 -0.76 -1.37
N LYS A 40 -12.69 -0.58 -0.25
CA LYS A 40 -13.13 0.30 0.83
C LYS A 40 -12.66 1.72 0.62
N LYS A 41 -13.31 2.65 1.31
CA LYS A 41 -13.09 4.08 1.09
C LYS A 41 -11.64 4.53 1.32
N TYR A 42 -11.06 4.25 2.47
CA TYR A 42 -9.74 4.73 2.87
C TYR A 42 -8.71 3.62 2.82
N LYS A 43 -7.49 3.96 2.39
CA LYS A 43 -6.31 3.10 2.38
C LYS A 43 -5.22 3.75 3.20
N LEU A 44 -4.57 2.95 4.04
CA LEU A 44 -3.64 3.42 5.06
C LEU A 44 -2.30 2.71 4.87
N CYS A 45 -1.20 3.47 4.93
CA CYS A 45 0.13 2.90 5.15
C CYS A 45 0.41 2.91 6.65
N ILE A 46 0.68 1.73 7.21
CA ILE A 46 0.96 1.52 8.62
C ILE A 46 2.40 1.00 8.75
N ASP A 47 3.21 1.64 9.60
CA ASP A 47 4.59 1.19 9.86
C ASP A 47 4.65 0.02 10.86
N SER A 48 5.85 -0.49 11.11
CA SER A 48 6.06 -1.60 12.04
C SER A 48 5.75 -1.27 13.51
N GLU A 49 5.58 0.01 13.86
CA GLU A 49 5.16 0.48 15.18
C GLU A 49 3.63 0.68 15.27
N ASN A 50 2.89 0.27 14.24
CA ASN A 50 1.44 0.46 14.10
C ASN A 50 1.01 1.94 13.98
N ILE A 51 1.92 2.83 13.56
CA ILE A 51 1.60 4.24 13.30
C ILE A 51 1.15 4.40 11.84
N ILE A 52 0.01 5.05 11.64
CA ILE A 52 -0.47 5.41 10.30
C ILE A 52 0.37 6.57 9.77
N ARG A 53 1.12 6.34 8.69
CA ARG A 53 2.00 7.34 8.06
C ARG A 53 1.43 7.96 6.80
N SER A 54 0.43 7.32 6.19
CA SER A 54 -0.25 7.85 5.02
C SER A 54 -1.70 7.39 4.97
N VAL A 55 -2.55 8.23 4.40
CA VAL A 55 -3.97 7.96 4.14
C VAL A 55 -4.35 8.50 2.77
N SER A 56 -5.12 7.73 2.01
CA SER A 56 -5.71 8.17 0.75
C SER A 56 -7.03 7.46 0.49
N GLU A 57 -7.95 8.09 -0.22
CA GLU A 57 -9.13 7.39 -0.77
C GLU A 57 -8.78 6.58 -2.04
N ASP A 58 -7.71 6.98 -2.71
CA ASP A 58 -7.14 6.34 -3.90
C ASP A 58 -5.82 5.65 -3.56
N VAL A 59 -5.80 4.32 -3.66
CA VAL A 59 -4.65 3.49 -3.29
C VAL A 59 -3.44 3.74 -4.20
N SER A 60 -3.65 4.13 -5.46
CA SER A 60 -2.55 4.40 -6.40
C SER A 60 -1.68 5.59 -6.00
N ARG A 61 -2.16 6.43 -5.08
CA ARG A 61 -1.45 7.61 -4.55
C ARG A 61 -0.53 7.29 -3.37
N LEU A 62 -0.51 6.03 -2.92
CA LEU A 62 0.31 5.60 -1.79
C LEU A 62 1.72 5.18 -2.25
N TYR A 63 2.70 5.46 -1.41
CA TYR A 63 4.03 4.88 -1.48
C TYR A 63 4.12 3.74 -0.44
N PRO A 64 4.07 2.45 -0.85
CA PRO A 64 3.81 1.36 0.08
C PRO A 64 5.06 0.74 0.70
N ALA A 65 6.26 0.99 0.14
CA ALA A 65 7.47 0.32 0.61
C ALA A 65 7.81 0.67 2.06
N GLY A 66 8.07 -0.36 2.87
CA GLY A 66 8.33 -0.25 4.30
C GLY A 66 7.07 -0.26 5.17
N PHE A 67 5.89 -0.41 4.58
CA PHE A 67 4.61 -0.35 5.28
C PHE A 67 3.74 -1.56 4.99
N SER A 68 2.75 -1.79 5.86
CA SER A 68 1.56 -2.57 5.49
C SER A 68 0.49 -1.62 4.93
N VAL A 69 -0.18 -2.04 3.86
CA VAL A 69 -1.30 -1.30 3.26
C VAL A 69 -2.60 -1.98 3.61
N VAL A 70 -3.47 -1.28 4.33
CA VAL A 70 -4.80 -1.79 4.74
C VAL A 70 -5.89 -0.87 4.25
N GLU A 71 -7.13 -1.37 4.19
CA GLU A 71 -8.28 -0.55 3.84
C GLU A 71 -9.43 -0.61 4.85
N VAL A 72 -10.07 0.54 5.04
CA VAL A 72 -11.17 0.75 5.99
C VAL A 72 -12.26 1.64 5.37
N ASN A 73 -13.50 1.48 5.80
CA ASN A 73 -14.61 2.32 5.32
C ASN A 73 -14.76 3.63 6.09
N LYS A 74 -14.21 3.69 7.31
CA LYS A 74 -14.41 4.81 8.22
C LYS A 74 -13.11 5.11 8.96
N LEU A 75 -12.92 6.39 9.24
CA LEU A 75 -11.90 6.92 10.15
C LEU A 75 -12.62 7.56 11.34
N PRO A 76 -11.99 7.63 12.53
CA PRO A 76 -12.59 8.29 13.68
C PRO A 76 -12.74 9.80 13.43
N ALA A 77 -13.66 10.44 14.17
CA ALA A 77 -13.81 11.89 14.11
C ALA A 77 -12.52 12.58 14.57
N GLY A 78 -12.10 13.64 13.86
CA GLY A 78 -10.86 14.36 14.14
C GLY A 78 -9.58 13.62 13.71
N PHE A 79 -9.69 12.50 12.98
CA PHE A 79 -8.53 11.80 12.45
C PHE A 79 -7.63 12.72 11.63
N ASN A 80 -6.35 12.72 11.96
CA ASN A 80 -5.30 13.39 11.21
C ASN A 80 -3.96 12.67 11.47
N ILE A 81 -2.98 12.92 10.60
CA ILE A 81 -1.63 12.33 10.68
C ILE A 81 -0.55 13.43 10.76
N TYR A 82 -0.92 14.60 11.31
CA TYR A 82 -0.05 15.76 11.47
C TYR A 82 0.52 15.84 12.88
#